data_AF-A0AAN0QXZ9-F1
#
_entry.id   AF-A0AAN0QXZ9-F1
#
_cell.length_a   1.000
_cell.length_b   1.000
_cell.length_c   1.000
_cell.angle_alpha   90.00
_cell.angle_beta   90.00
_cell.angle_gamma   90.00
#
_symmetry.space_group_name_H-M   'P 1'
#
loop_
_entity.id
_entity.type
_entity.pdbx_description
1 polymer ?
#
loop_
_entity_poly.entity_id
_entity_poly.type
_entity_poly.pdbx_seq_one_letter_code
_entity_poly.pdbx_strand_id
1 'polypeptide(L)'
;MSANSCQACGTSLSGTNFEIAPASDTAAWLTSGFEDRFYADSLPADAGLAALTYEQFHELSSRLAVRSLPTERTQPLKVADSGSLEISRLMANAAGVVLMNWPLAFRELLSGLKAVHSDNEHWTLSRSFGPIYHDIHRDLDDSCFDFLRREFESFLQHAWEAPLAKRNRNLSEETIERHRWVSFDSAAEACGLGVSVIKRLHQEGQIAYREKVHEDRVFTVVDLDHLKAISQHLQGVADMKETSTLLSLCRNRVRQLLAGGTLQFFGGEPRPGERWLIDCRSINELIDEKLPTSSDQSLVSINYLAKHSLPKGGGLVELVQAIRAGELRAYGPAENGSVAVGAWLLKPQDFAAWQQARAENKSPVFPGLSVVKAAALLGVKEQCAYAFVRLGLLWSTAVERGRRTQLMVKPQAIDRFRRGYILGPEIAVYLGKSTREAFKHLWEARFRPVAGPSIPNAACRQYVWVRSKKLIDYLASEAAQIDDPEAITFLSTPIAQPRDCRFRHVGSR
;
A
#
# COMPACT_ATOMS: atom_id res chain seq x y z
N MET A 1 24.50 14.64 -86.72
CA MET A 1 24.79 13.77 -85.57
C MET A 1 23.67 13.98 -84.56
N SER A 2 22.72 13.03 -84.47
CA SER A 2 21.59 13.10 -83.54
C SER A 2 22.11 12.86 -82.13
N ALA A 3 22.36 13.94 -81.39
CA ALA A 3 23.01 13.92 -80.08
C ALA A 3 22.21 13.19 -78.97
N ASN A 4 20.97 12.78 -79.24
CA ASN A 4 20.05 12.23 -78.23
C ASN A 4 19.54 10.82 -78.57
N SER A 5 20.40 9.93 -79.04
CA SER A 5 20.08 8.50 -79.20
C SER A 5 21.20 7.64 -78.63
N CYS A 6 20.85 6.56 -77.94
CA CYS A 6 21.82 5.59 -77.43
C CYS A 6 22.66 5.05 -78.59
N GLN A 7 23.99 5.21 -78.54
CA GLN A 7 24.86 4.78 -79.63
C GLN A 7 24.93 3.26 -79.80
N ALA A 8 24.55 2.49 -78.77
CA ALA A 8 24.57 1.03 -78.80
C ALA A 8 23.28 0.41 -79.39
N CYS A 9 22.10 0.99 -79.13
CA CYS A 9 20.83 0.41 -79.56
C CYS A 9 19.96 1.36 -80.41
N GLY A 10 20.40 2.59 -80.65
CA GLY A 10 19.68 3.58 -81.45
C GLY A 10 18.45 4.19 -80.77
N THR A 11 18.08 3.72 -79.57
CA THR A 11 16.93 4.22 -78.82
C THR A 11 17.06 5.71 -78.54
N SER A 12 16.03 6.49 -78.88
CA SER A 12 15.99 7.92 -78.59
C SER A 12 15.99 8.15 -77.08
N LEU A 13 16.99 8.89 -76.60
CA LEU A 13 17.08 9.34 -75.20
C LEU A 13 16.13 10.50 -74.90
N SER A 14 15.56 11.11 -75.94
CA SER A 14 14.76 12.34 -75.85
C SER A 14 13.30 12.15 -76.26
N GLY A 15 12.86 10.92 -76.50
CA GLY A 15 11.53 10.65 -77.02
C GLY A 15 11.11 9.20 -76.86
N THR A 16 10.70 8.85 -75.64
CA THR A 16 9.72 7.79 -75.37
C THR A 16 9.18 8.04 -73.97
N ASN A 17 7.86 7.92 -73.80
CA ASN A 17 7.24 7.79 -72.49
C ASN A 17 7.81 6.51 -71.84
N PHE A 18 8.97 6.61 -71.21
CA PHE A 18 9.28 5.72 -70.13
C PHE A 18 8.14 5.97 -69.13
N GLU A 19 7.35 4.95 -68.80
CA GLU A 19 6.49 4.98 -67.61
C GLU A 19 7.43 4.98 -66.40
N ILE A 20 8.11 6.11 -66.20
CA ILE A 20 8.90 6.37 -65.00
C ILE A 20 7.84 6.69 -63.97
N ALA A 21 7.53 5.72 -63.11
CA ALA A 21 6.77 6.00 -61.91
C ALA A 21 7.40 7.23 -61.25
N PRO A 22 6.65 8.30 -60.96
CA PRO A 22 7.22 9.53 -60.43
C PRO A 22 8.02 9.23 -59.15
N ALA A 23 9.14 9.94 -58.97
CA ALA A 23 9.87 9.88 -57.71
C ALA A 23 8.95 10.38 -56.58
N SER A 24 9.08 9.82 -55.38
CA SER A 24 8.41 10.41 -54.22
C SER A 24 9.01 11.78 -53.92
N ASP A 25 8.23 12.67 -53.32
CA ASP A 25 8.69 14.03 -52.94
C ASP A 25 9.96 13.99 -52.09
N THR A 26 10.09 12.98 -51.22
CA THR A 26 11.27 12.73 -50.37
C THR A 26 12.49 12.30 -51.16
N ALA A 27 12.34 11.45 -52.18
CA ALA A 27 13.43 11.03 -53.05
C ALA A 27 13.86 12.16 -53.98
N ALA A 28 12.90 12.96 -54.47
CA ALA A 28 13.17 14.18 -55.23
C ALA A 28 13.94 15.20 -54.37
N TRP A 29 13.49 15.46 -53.14
CA TRP A 29 14.17 16.34 -52.19
C TRP A 29 15.60 15.89 -51.90
N LEU A 30 15.82 14.58 -51.69
CA LEU A 30 17.17 14.05 -51.46
C LEU A 30 18.06 14.23 -52.69
N THR A 31 17.51 14.00 -53.89
CA THR A 31 18.23 14.18 -55.16
C THR A 31 18.63 15.64 -55.36
N SER A 32 17.71 16.58 -55.14
CA SER A 32 18.03 18.02 -55.17
C SER A 32 19.11 18.37 -54.14
N GLY A 33 19.07 17.78 -52.94
CA GLY A 33 20.13 17.97 -51.95
C GLY A 33 21.52 17.49 -52.41
N PHE A 34 21.60 16.42 -53.21
CA PHE A 34 22.85 16.01 -53.83
C PHE A 34 23.30 16.95 -54.96
N GLU A 35 22.37 17.37 -55.81
CA GLU A 35 22.65 18.32 -56.90
C GLU A 35 23.16 19.66 -56.35
N ASP A 36 22.48 20.20 -55.34
CA ASP A 36 22.87 21.45 -54.67
C ASP A 36 24.31 21.38 -54.16
N ARG A 37 24.72 20.26 -53.56
CA ARG A 37 26.09 20.06 -53.05
C ARG A 37 27.12 19.79 -54.15
N PHE A 38 26.69 19.16 -55.24
CA PHE A 38 27.56 18.87 -56.38
C PHE A 38 27.88 20.14 -57.17
N TYR A 39 26.91 21.05 -57.31
CA TYR A 39 27.06 22.30 -58.03
C TYR A 39 27.40 23.51 -57.14
N ALA A 40 27.43 23.35 -55.81
CA ALA A 40 27.76 24.45 -54.90
C ALA A 40 29.25 24.86 -55.00
N ASP A 41 29.48 26.16 -55.21
CA ASP A 41 30.83 26.76 -55.11
C ASP A 41 31.33 26.84 -53.66
N SER A 42 30.41 26.92 -52.69
CA SER A 42 30.72 26.90 -51.26
C SER A 42 29.52 26.43 -50.44
N LEU A 43 29.78 25.74 -49.33
CA LEU A 43 28.76 25.24 -48.41
C LEU A 43 28.49 26.26 -47.30
N PRO A 44 27.29 26.26 -46.70
CA PRO A 44 26.98 27.08 -45.53
C PRO A 44 28.02 26.89 -44.41
N ALA A 45 28.38 27.98 -43.73
CA ALA A 45 29.34 27.94 -42.63
C ALA A 45 28.75 27.32 -41.35
N ASP A 46 27.42 27.31 -41.20
CA ASP A 46 26.73 26.82 -40.01
C ASP A 46 26.72 25.29 -39.97
N ALA A 47 27.33 24.71 -38.93
CA ALA A 47 27.38 23.27 -38.75
C ALA A 47 25.99 22.63 -38.71
N GLY A 48 25.80 21.54 -39.48
CA GLY A 48 24.54 20.83 -39.58
C GLY A 48 24.34 20.18 -40.94
N LEU A 49 23.12 19.72 -41.21
CA LEU A 49 22.80 18.98 -42.43
C LEU A 49 23.17 19.75 -43.71
N ALA A 50 22.94 21.06 -43.75
CA ALA A 50 23.20 21.91 -44.91
C ALA A 50 24.69 22.12 -45.21
N ALA A 51 25.57 21.99 -44.20
CA ALA A 51 27.01 22.19 -44.33
C ALA A 51 27.78 20.93 -44.76
N LEU A 52 27.09 19.78 -44.89
CA LEU A 52 27.72 18.54 -45.32
C LEU A 52 28.15 18.61 -46.79
N THR A 53 29.36 18.16 -47.09
CA THR A 53 29.81 17.96 -48.48
C THR A 53 28.98 16.89 -49.19
N TYR A 54 29.16 16.79 -50.51
CA TYR A 54 28.52 15.73 -51.29
C TYR A 54 28.81 14.33 -50.68
N GLU A 55 30.06 14.03 -50.34
CA GLU A 55 30.49 12.76 -49.78
C GLU A 55 29.92 12.54 -48.37
N GLN A 56 29.96 13.57 -47.51
CA GLN A 56 29.43 13.49 -46.15
C GLN A 56 27.91 13.30 -46.13
N PHE A 57 27.20 14.02 -47.01
CA PHE A 57 25.75 13.88 -47.20
C PHE A 57 25.40 12.50 -47.76
N HIS A 58 26.20 11.99 -48.71
CA HIS A 58 26.05 10.63 -49.23
C HIS A 58 26.22 9.56 -48.15
N GLU A 59 27.27 9.69 -47.33
CA GLU A 59 27.55 8.74 -46.26
C GLU A 59 26.41 8.70 -45.23
N LEU A 60 25.96 9.87 -44.76
CA LEU A 60 24.85 9.97 -43.83
C LEU A 60 23.56 9.37 -44.42
N SER A 61 23.22 9.77 -45.65
CA SER A 61 22.01 9.31 -46.35
C SER A 61 22.02 7.79 -46.53
N SER A 62 23.14 7.22 -46.95
CA SER A 62 23.28 5.78 -47.16
C SER A 62 23.05 5.00 -45.88
N ARG A 63 23.63 5.42 -44.76
CA ARG A 63 23.45 4.76 -43.46
C ARG A 63 22.00 4.85 -42.99
N LEU A 64 21.40 6.03 -43.04
CA LEU A 64 20.01 6.23 -42.62
C LEU A 64 19.02 5.46 -43.49
N ALA A 65 19.25 5.38 -44.80
CA ALA A 65 18.46 4.56 -45.72
C ALA A 65 18.45 3.09 -45.25
N VAL A 66 19.64 2.51 -45.05
CA VAL A 66 19.78 1.11 -44.63
C VAL A 66 19.08 0.85 -43.29
N ARG A 67 19.19 1.76 -42.32
CA ARG A 67 18.57 1.58 -40.99
C ARG A 67 17.05 1.77 -40.99
N SER A 68 16.52 2.49 -41.97
CA SER A 68 15.09 2.76 -42.10
C SER A 68 14.33 1.63 -42.83
N LEU A 69 15.04 0.81 -43.61
CA LEU A 69 14.41 -0.29 -44.35
C LEU A 69 14.01 -1.47 -43.43
N PRO A 70 12.85 -2.11 -43.66
CA PRO A 70 12.35 -3.19 -42.79
C PRO A 70 13.21 -4.47 -42.79
N THR A 71 13.92 -4.76 -43.88
CA THR A 71 14.36 -6.13 -44.19
C THR A 71 15.81 -6.46 -43.84
N GLU A 72 16.66 -5.51 -43.45
CA GLU A 72 18.10 -5.77 -43.19
C GLU A 72 18.67 -4.97 -42.02
N ARG A 73 17.92 -4.89 -40.90
CA ARG A 73 18.34 -4.13 -39.71
C ARG A 73 19.62 -4.65 -39.04
N THR A 74 20.09 -5.85 -39.40
CA THR A 74 21.25 -6.53 -38.79
C THR A 74 22.47 -6.65 -39.69
N GLN A 75 22.40 -6.28 -40.98
CA GLN A 75 23.51 -6.44 -41.91
C GLN A 75 24.41 -5.19 -42.01
N PRO A 76 25.73 -5.36 -42.27
CA PRO A 76 26.69 -4.28 -42.41
C PRO A 76 26.60 -3.63 -43.79
N LEU A 77 25.82 -2.54 -43.95
CA LEU A 77 25.71 -1.62 -45.12
C LEU A 77 25.57 -2.23 -46.54
N LYS A 78 25.58 -3.55 -46.68
CA LYS A 78 25.52 -4.29 -47.94
C LYS A 78 24.08 -4.62 -48.22
N VAL A 79 23.39 -3.67 -48.84
CA VAL A 79 22.07 -3.95 -49.41
C VAL A 79 22.28 -4.75 -50.69
N ALA A 80 21.61 -5.91 -50.79
CA ALA A 80 21.62 -6.70 -52.01
C ALA A 80 21.10 -5.86 -53.19
N ASP A 81 21.78 -5.96 -54.33
CA ASP A 81 21.38 -5.28 -55.58
C ASP A 81 21.23 -3.74 -55.46
N SER A 82 22.10 -3.10 -54.68
CA SER A 82 22.10 -1.63 -54.49
C SER A 82 22.27 -0.84 -55.80
N GLY A 83 22.85 -1.46 -56.83
CA GLY A 83 22.98 -0.88 -58.17
C GLY A 83 21.69 -0.92 -59.01
N SER A 84 20.64 -1.63 -58.55
CA SER A 84 19.34 -1.59 -59.22
C SER A 84 18.61 -0.28 -58.94
N LEU A 85 17.91 0.21 -59.96
CA LEU A 85 17.11 1.44 -59.85
C LEU A 85 16.01 1.31 -58.78
N GLU A 86 15.45 0.12 -58.61
CA GLU A 86 14.40 -0.15 -57.63
C GLU A 86 14.90 0.01 -56.19
N ILE A 87 16.02 -0.65 -55.85
CA ILE A 87 16.62 -0.54 -54.51
C ILE A 87 17.16 0.88 -54.27
N SER A 88 17.80 1.50 -55.27
CA SER A 88 18.26 2.89 -55.18
C SER A 88 17.11 3.86 -54.88
N ARG A 89 15.95 3.70 -55.52
CA ARG A 89 14.74 4.51 -55.24
C ARG A 89 14.21 4.28 -53.83
N LEU A 90 14.20 3.04 -53.35
CA LEU A 90 13.78 2.73 -51.98
C LEU A 90 14.72 3.34 -50.94
N MET A 91 16.04 3.24 -51.15
CA MET A 91 17.04 3.85 -50.29
C MET A 91 16.94 5.38 -50.29
N ALA A 92 16.81 5.99 -51.47
CA ALA A 92 16.64 7.44 -51.59
C ALA A 92 15.36 7.94 -50.90
N ASN A 93 14.25 7.22 -51.05
CA ASN A 93 13.02 7.54 -50.33
C ASN A 93 13.21 7.42 -48.80
N ALA A 94 13.80 6.31 -48.34
CA ALA A 94 14.01 6.05 -46.92
C ALA A 94 14.91 7.10 -46.24
N ALA A 95 16.04 7.44 -46.86
CA ALA A 95 16.89 8.54 -46.37
C ALA A 95 16.19 9.89 -46.46
N GLY A 96 15.51 10.16 -47.57
CA GLY A 96 14.76 11.39 -47.79
C GLY A 96 13.70 11.63 -46.71
N VAL A 97 12.94 10.60 -46.32
CA VAL A 97 11.95 10.70 -45.22
C VAL A 97 12.61 11.20 -43.92
N VAL A 98 13.76 10.64 -43.55
CA VAL A 98 14.44 11.01 -42.30
C VAL A 98 15.05 12.41 -42.37
N LEU A 99 15.74 12.71 -43.47
CA LEU A 99 16.51 13.94 -43.62
C LEU A 99 15.64 15.16 -43.96
N MET A 100 14.58 14.98 -44.76
CA MET A 100 13.65 16.05 -45.12
C MET A 100 12.86 16.55 -43.90
N ASN A 101 12.50 15.65 -42.99
CA ASN A 101 11.76 15.97 -41.76
C ASN A 101 12.66 15.92 -40.52
N TRP A 102 13.92 16.31 -40.68
CA TRP A 102 14.88 16.40 -39.58
C TRP A 102 14.48 17.51 -38.57
N PRO A 103 14.60 17.30 -37.25
CA PRO A 103 15.08 16.09 -36.55
C PRO A 103 13.96 15.10 -36.16
N LEU A 104 12.70 15.41 -36.47
CA LEU A 104 11.54 14.65 -35.98
C LEU A 104 11.53 13.21 -36.50
N ALA A 105 11.69 13.01 -37.81
CA ALA A 105 11.70 11.68 -38.41
C ALA A 105 12.90 10.82 -37.95
N PHE A 106 14.01 11.46 -37.56
CA PHE A 106 15.13 10.75 -36.93
C PHE A 106 14.75 10.24 -35.53
N ARG A 107 14.03 11.04 -34.73
CA ARG A 107 13.53 10.61 -33.41
C ARG A 107 12.49 9.49 -33.54
N GLU A 108 11.66 9.51 -34.58
CA GLU A 108 10.72 8.43 -34.90
C GLU A 108 11.46 7.14 -35.27
N LEU A 109 12.50 7.23 -36.10
CA LEU A 109 13.37 6.10 -36.41
C LEU A 109 13.98 5.50 -35.13
N LEU A 110 14.56 6.32 -34.25
CA LEU A 110 15.13 5.87 -32.98
C LEU A 110 14.07 5.22 -32.08
N SER A 111 12.86 5.78 -32.04
CA SER A 111 11.74 5.22 -31.27
C SER A 111 11.31 3.86 -31.81
N GLY A 112 11.21 3.73 -33.14
CA GLY A 112 10.90 2.46 -33.81
C GLY A 112 11.97 1.41 -33.55
N LEU A 113 13.26 1.78 -33.60
CA LEU A 113 14.36 0.89 -33.28
C LEU A 113 14.31 0.45 -31.81
N LYS A 114 14.07 1.37 -30.88
CA LYS A 114 13.91 1.05 -29.46
C LYS A 114 12.73 0.09 -29.22
N ALA A 115 11.59 0.32 -29.87
CA ALA A 115 10.39 -0.51 -29.72
C ALA A 115 10.61 -1.94 -30.25
N VAL A 116 11.36 -2.11 -31.34
CA VAL A 116 11.66 -3.44 -31.89
C VAL A 116 12.54 -4.26 -30.95
N HIS A 117 13.36 -3.58 -30.13
CA HIS A 117 14.24 -4.23 -29.16
C HIS A 117 13.67 -4.20 -27.73
N SER A 118 12.42 -3.76 -27.52
CA SER A 118 11.83 -3.63 -26.16
C SER A 118 11.56 -4.96 -25.48
N ASP A 119 11.37 -6.03 -26.25
CA ASP A 119 11.20 -7.40 -25.72
C ASP A 119 12.50 -7.93 -25.09
N ASN A 120 13.63 -7.28 -25.39
CA ASN A 120 14.90 -7.57 -24.75
C ASN A 120 15.11 -6.56 -23.61
N GLU A 121 15.07 -7.02 -22.36
CA GLU A 121 15.34 -6.27 -21.11
C GLU A 121 16.78 -5.71 -21.05
N HIS A 122 17.17 -4.87 -21.99
CA HIS A 122 18.54 -4.50 -22.25
C HIS A 122 18.77 -3.02 -21.97
N TRP A 123 19.25 -2.71 -20.77
CA TRP A 123 19.77 -1.39 -20.39
C TRP A 123 21.09 -0.98 -21.08
N THR A 124 21.31 -1.40 -22.34
CA THR A 124 22.51 -1.09 -23.13
C THR A 124 22.11 -0.43 -24.45
N LEU A 125 22.61 0.79 -24.68
CA LEU A 125 22.29 1.59 -25.87
C LEU A 125 22.61 0.85 -27.17
N SER A 126 23.80 0.24 -27.26
CA SER A 126 24.22 -0.50 -28.46
C SER A 126 23.28 -1.65 -28.83
N ARG A 127 22.70 -2.34 -27.84
CA ARG A 127 21.70 -3.41 -28.11
C ARG A 127 20.31 -2.86 -28.39
N SER A 128 19.96 -1.71 -27.82
CA SER A 128 18.61 -1.13 -27.96
C SER A 128 18.41 -0.41 -29.29
N PHE A 129 19.47 0.22 -29.79
CA PHE A 129 19.46 0.92 -31.07
C PHE A 129 20.15 0.12 -32.18
N GLY A 130 20.90 -0.92 -31.82
CA GLY A 130 21.57 -1.79 -32.78
C GLY A 130 22.67 -1.05 -33.56
N PRO A 131 22.84 -1.36 -34.85
CA PRO A 131 23.91 -0.79 -35.67
C PRO A 131 23.90 0.74 -35.79
N ILE A 132 22.75 1.42 -35.66
CA ILE A 132 22.70 2.89 -35.78
C ILE A 132 23.52 3.58 -34.68
N TYR A 133 23.59 2.98 -33.48
CA TYR A 133 24.39 3.52 -32.37
C TYR A 133 25.88 3.59 -32.75
N HIS A 134 26.32 2.60 -33.50
CA HIS A 134 27.68 2.51 -33.97
C HIS A 134 27.93 3.41 -35.18
N ASP A 135 26.97 3.51 -36.10
CA ASP A 135 27.02 4.49 -37.19
C ASP A 135 27.26 5.90 -36.61
N ILE A 136 26.50 6.32 -35.60
CA ILE A 136 26.57 7.66 -34.99
C ILE A 136 27.90 7.96 -34.28
N HIS A 137 28.47 6.97 -33.58
CA HIS A 137 29.58 7.20 -32.66
C HIS A 137 30.93 6.65 -33.12
N ARG A 138 30.96 5.80 -34.15
CA ARG A 138 32.19 5.18 -34.63
C ARG A 138 32.43 5.42 -36.11
N ASP A 139 31.41 5.24 -36.93
CA ASP A 139 31.62 5.31 -38.37
C ASP A 139 31.40 6.72 -38.94
N LEU A 140 30.58 7.55 -38.29
CA LEU A 140 30.38 8.97 -38.59
C LEU A 140 31.15 9.84 -37.58
N ASP A 141 32.42 9.58 -37.35
CA ASP A 141 33.21 10.19 -36.25
C ASP A 141 33.66 11.64 -36.51
N ASP A 142 33.62 12.11 -37.75
CA ASP A 142 33.94 13.51 -38.10
C ASP A 142 33.01 14.52 -37.38
N SER A 143 33.59 15.63 -36.94
CA SER A 143 32.93 16.79 -36.32
C SER A 143 31.74 17.33 -37.11
N CYS A 144 31.74 17.20 -38.44
CA CYS A 144 30.59 17.62 -39.27
C CYS A 144 29.29 16.88 -38.91
N PHE A 145 29.38 15.69 -38.30
CA PHE A 145 28.24 14.89 -37.83
C PHE A 145 27.88 15.14 -36.35
N ASP A 146 28.47 16.12 -35.68
CA ASP A 146 28.15 16.41 -34.26
C ASP A 146 26.67 16.74 -34.04
N PHE A 147 25.99 17.33 -35.03
CA PHE A 147 24.55 17.58 -34.94
C PHE A 147 23.74 16.29 -34.77
N LEU A 148 24.17 15.18 -35.38
CA LEU A 148 23.55 13.86 -35.24
C LEU A 148 23.73 13.31 -33.83
N ARG A 149 24.95 13.42 -33.27
CA ARG A 149 25.24 13.04 -31.88
C ARG A 149 24.43 13.86 -30.88
N ARG A 150 24.37 15.18 -31.07
CA ARG A 150 23.58 16.09 -30.22
C ARG A 150 22.08 15.75 -30.25
N GLU A 151 21.52 15.48 -31.41
CA GLU A 151 20.10 15.07 -31.51
C GLU A 151 19.86 13.69 -30.90
N PHE A 152 20.78 12.74 -31.05
CA PHE A 152 20.70 11.45 -30.38
C PHE A 152 20.71 11.61 -28.85
N GLU A 153 21.62 12.41 -28.30
CA GLU A 153 21.66 12.70 -26.86
C GLU A 153 20.39 13.43 -26.36
N SER A 154 19.90 14.42 -27.12
CA SER A 154 18.64 15.13 -26.82
C SER A 154 17.44 14.16 -26.77
N PHE A 155 17.40 13.19 -27.68
CA PHE A 155 16.41 12.12 -27.68
C PHE A 155 16.51 11.24 -26.43
N LEU A 156 17.73 10.83 -26.03
CA LEU A 156 17.93 9.97 -24.87
C LEU A 156 17.40 10.60 -23.57
N GLN A 157 17.57 11.92 -23.38
CA GLN A 157 17.08 12.60 -22.17
C GLN A 157 15.59 12.37 -21.89
N HIS A 158 14.79 12.18 -22.95
CA HIS A 158 13.34 12.06 -22.85
C HIS A 158 12.86 10.62 -23.01
N ALA A 159 13.44 9.87 -23.95
CA ALA A 159 12.95 8.57 -24.37
C ALA A 159 13.68 7.39 -23.75
N TRP A 160 14.85 7.59 -23.13
CA TRP A 160 15.63 6.52 -22.52
C TRP A 160 15.22 6.30 -21.06
N GLU A 161 14.80 5.08 -20.74
CA GLU A 161 14.25 4.74 -19.41
C GLU A 161 15.20 3.94 -18.51
N ALA A 162 16.45 3.78 -18.96
CA ALA A 162 17.48 3.04 -18.24
C ALA A 162 18.59 3.99 -17.78
N PRO A 163 19.45 3.60 -16.82
CA PRO A 163 20.47 4.51 -16.32
C PRO A 163 21.54 4.81 -17.37
N LEU A 164 21.99 6.07 -17.39
CA LEU A 164 23.21 6.50 -18.06
C LEU A 164 24.31 6.65 -17.01
N ALA A 165 25.51 6.15 -17.31
CA ALA A 165 26.64 6.19 -16.38
C ALA A 165 27.94 6.47 -17.13
N LYS A 166 29.02 6.76 -16.41
CA LYS A 166 30.37 7.04 -16.98
C LYS A 166 30.94 5.93 -17.87
N ARG A 167 30.33 4.74 -17.88
CA ARG A 167 30.65 3.65 -18.84
C ARG A 167 30.19 3.97 -20.26
N ASN A 168 29.20 4.85 -20.43
CA ASN A 168 28.69 5.32 -21.72
C ASN A 168 29.62 6.41 -22.29
N ARG A 169 30.85 6.05 -22.62
CA ARG A 169 31.94 6.97 -23.00
C ARG A 169 31.69 7.80 -24.26
N ASN A 170 30.69 7.43 -25.05
CA ASN A 170 30.33 8.12 -26.30
C ASN A 170 29.31 9.24 -26.09
N LEU A 171 28.81 9.42 -24.87
CA LEU A 171 27.88 10.49 -24.52
C LEU A 171 28.62 11.61 -23.80
N SER A 172 28.16 12.85 -23.95
CA SER A 172 28.65 13.96 -23.15
C SER A 172 28.41 13.75 -21.65
N GLU A 173 29.29 14.34 -20.82
CA GLU A 173 29.12 14.32 -19.37
C GLU A 173 27.81 15.00 -18.94
N GLU A 174 27.45 16.10 -19.60
CA GLU A 174 26.19 16.82 -19.36
C GLU A 174 24.97 15.92 -19.56
N THR A 175 24.96 15.09 -20.61
CA THR A 175 23.87 14.15 -20.87
C THR A 175 23.77 13.06 -19.80
N ILE A 176 24.91 12.56 -19.31
CA ILE A 176 24.92 11.54 -18.27
C ILE A 176 24.43 12.13 -16.94
N GLU A 177 24.91 13.31 -16.56
CA GLU A 177 24.59 13.94 -15.27
C GLU A 177 23.15 14.45 -15.18
N ARG A 178 22.59 14.92 -16.30
CA ARG A 178 21.19 15.39 -16.36
C ARG A 178 20.17 14.27 -16.50
N HIS A 179 20.63 13.04 -16.71
CA HIS A 179 19.73 11.93 -16.98
C HIS A 179 18.82 11.63 -15.79
N ARG A 180 17.52 11.53 -16.05
CA ARG A 180 16.50 11.40 -15.00
C ARG A 180 16.48 10.04 -14.29
N TRP A 181 16.92 8.96 -14.94
CA TRP A 181 16.84 7.61 -14.36
C TRP A 181 18.14 7.24 -13.67
N VAL A 182 18.11 7.22 -12.34
CA VAL A 182 19.31 7.06 -11.50
C VAL A 182 19.15 5.95 -10.46
N SER A 183 20.25 5.47 -9.89
CA SER A 183 20.23 4.50 -8.79
C SER A 183 19.68 5.13 -7.50
N PHE A 184 19.34 4.29 -6.51
CA PHE A 184 18.92 4.80 -5.20
C PHE A 184 19.98 5.66 -4.51
N ASP A 185 21.27 5.32 -4.64
CA ASP A 185 22.34 6.07 -3.98
C ASP A 185 22.52 7.45 -4.61
N SER A 186 22.53 7.52 -5.95
CA SER A 186 22.59 8.79 -6.66
C SER A 186 21.34 9.65 -6.42
N ALA A 187 20.16 9.03 -6.34
CA ALA A 187 18.92 9.71 -5.99
C ALA A 187 18.93 10.28 -4.56
N ALA A 188 19.46 9.51 -3.61
CA ALA A 188 19.61 9.91 -2.21
C ALA A 188 20.49 11.15 -2.08
N GLU A 189 21.65 11.13 -2.72
CA GLU A 189 22.58 12.25 -2.76
C GLU A 189 21.93 13.49 -3.39
N ALA A 190 21.32 13.34 -4.57
CA ALA A 190 20.73 14.45 -5.31
C ALA A 190 19.52 15.12 -4.60
N CYS A 191 18.79 14.36 -3.78
CA CYS A 191 17.62 14.87 -3.03
C CYS A 191 17.91 15.17 -1.56
N GLY A 192 19.13 14.90 -1.07
CA GLY A 192 19.46 15.03 0.36
C GLY A 192 18.62 14.11 1.27
N LEU A 193 18.19 12.96 0.74
CA LEU A 193 17.35 11.98 1.45
C LEU A 193 18.17 10.75 1.83
N GLY A 194 17.77 10.07 2.90
CA GLY A 194 18.36 8.76 3.22
C GLY A 194 17.93 7.69 2.21
N VAL A 195 18.85 6.80 1.82
CA VAL A 195 18.55 5.67 0.91
C VAL A 195 17.39 4.80 1.43
N SER A 196 17.27 4.63 2.75
CA SER A 196 16.15 3.91 3.37
C SER A 196 14.78 4.56 3.10
N VAL A 197 14.72 5.89 3.06
CA VAL A 197 13.50 6.63 2.73
C VAL A 197 13.09 6.36 1.28
N ILE A 198 14.04 6.43 0.34
CA ILE A 198 13.76 6.16 -1.07
C ILE A 198 13.29 4.72 -1.28
N LYS A 199 13.94 3.75 -0.63
CA LYS A 199 13.51 2.33 -0.69
C LYS A 199 12.08 2.15 -0.17
N ARG A 200 11.71 2.85 0.90
CA ARG A 200 10.34 2.85 1.44
C ARG A 200 9.35 3.46 0.47
N LEU A 201 9.66 4.62 -0.12
CA LEU A 201 8.81 5.24 -1.15
C LEU A 201 8.60 4.29 -2.34
N HIS A 202 9.65 3.58 -2.77
CA HIS A 202 9.57 2.59 -3.83
C HIS A 202 8.68 1.39 -3.44
N GLN A 203 8.87 0.82 -2.25
CA GLN A 203 8.07 -0.32 -1.76
C GLN A 203 6.57 0.00 -1.71
N GLU A 204 6.23 1.26 -1.40
CA GLU A 204 4.84 1.74 -1.34
C GLU A 204 4.32 2.27 -2.69
N GLY A 205 5.09 2.14 -3.78
CA GLY A 205 4.71 2.60 -5.11
C GLY A 205 4.55 4.12 -5.24
N GLN A 206 5.15 4.90 -4.34
CA GLN A 206 5.01 6.36 -4.30
C GLN A 206 5.99 7.08 -5.24
N ILE A 207 6.97 6.37 -5.82
CA ILE A 207 7.92 6.93 -6.79
C ILE A 207 7.93 6.11 -8.07
N ALA A 208 8.17 6.78 -9.19
CA ALA A 208 8.31 6.10 -10.48
C ALA A 208 9.65 5.37 -10.53
N TYR A 209 9.64 4.12 -11.00
CA TYR A 209 10.82 3.27 -11.05
C TYR A 209 10.84 2.38 -12.30
N ARG A 210 12.02 1.83 -12.57
CA ARG A 210 12.24 0.77 -13.57
C ARG A 210 13.14 -0.29 -12.96
N GLU A 211 12.88 -1.54 -13.30
CA GLU A 211 13.66 -2.67 -12.83
C GLU A 211 14.23 -3.45 -14.00
N LYS A 212 15.37 -4.07 -13.74
CA LYS A 212 15.96 -5.05 -14.61
C LYS A 212 16.50 -6.19 -13.78
N VAL A 213 16.08 -7.40 -14.11
CA VAL A 213 16.65 -8.60 -13.57
C VAL A 213 17.92 -8.91 -14.36
N HIS A 214 18.99 -9.21 -13.66
CA HIS A 214 20.22 -9.71 -14.24
C HIS A 214 20.73 -10.84 -13.35
N GLU A 215 20.63 -12.05 -13.88
CA GLU A 215 20.86 -13.29 -13.11
C GLU A 215 19.96 -13.27 -11.87
N ASP A 216 20.54 -13.36 -10.67
CA ASP A 216 19.83 -13.37 -9.39
C ASP A 216 19.67 -11.97 -8.76
N ARG A 217 20.04 -10.90 -9.48
CA ARG A 217 20.01 -9.52 -8.96
C ARG A 217 18.99 -8.67 -9.69
N VAL A 218 18.15 -7.97 -8.93
CA VAL A 218 17.26 -6.93 -9.46
C VAL A 218 17.95 -5.58 -9.30
N PHE A 219 18.21 -4.93 -10.42
CA PHE A 219 18.65 -3.55 -10.44
C PHE A 219 17.43 -2.64 -10.57
N THR A 220 17.31 -1.68 -9.66
CA THR A 220 16.22 -0.72 -9.64
C THR A 220 16.77 0.69 -9.88
N VAL A 221 16.13 1.44 -10.77
CA VAL A 221 16.37 2.87 -10.97
C VAL A 221 15.09 3.65 -10.74
N VAL A 222 15.25 4.91 -10.32
CA VAL A 222 14.15 5.81 -9.99
C VAL A 222 14.21 7.07 -10.83
N ASP A 223 13.05 7.66 -11.02
CA ASP A 223 12.86 8.93 -11.71
C ASP A 223 13.22 10.09 -10.78
N LEU A 224 14.35 10.73 -11.05
CA LEU A 224 14.91 11.79 -10.23
C LEU A 224 14.00 13.03 -10.18
N ASP A 225 13.34 13.37 -11.28
CA ASP A 225 12.50 14.57 -11.32
C ASP A 225 11.21 14.37 -10.52
N HIS A 226 10.60 13.18 -10.62
CA HIS A 226 9.48 12.81 -9.78
C HIS A 226 9.89 12.76 -8.30
N LEU A 227 11.05 12.21 -7.99
CA LEU A 227 11.56 12.16 -6.62
C LEU A 227 11.85 13.57 -6.06
N LYS A 228 12.41 14.48 -6.86
CA LYS A 228 12.63 15.88 -6.46
C LYS A 228 11.33 16.56 -6.05
N ALA A 229 10.25 16.35 -6.80
CA ALA A 229 8.92 16.88 -6.43
C ALA A 229 8.45 16.32 -5.07
N ILE A 230 8.62 15.03 -4.83
CA ILE A 230 8.29 14.40 -3.54
C ILE A 230 9.20 14.92 -2.41
N SER A 231 10.48 15.13 -2.70
CA SER A 231 11.46 15.61 -1.71
C SER A 231 11.09 16.98 -1.12
N GLN A 232 10.47 17.86 -1.91
CA GLN A 232 9.97 19.16 -1.44
C GLN A 232 8.86 18.99 -0.40
N HIS A 233 7.98 18.00 -0.57
CA HIS A 233 7.00 17.65 0.45
C HIS A 233 7.65 17.01 1.68
N LEU A 234 8.71 16.22 1.49
CA LEU A 234 9.44 15.59 2.60
C LEU A 234 10.22 16.57 3.49
N GLN A 235 10.49 17.79 3.04
CA GLN A 235 11.07 18.83 3.90
C GLN A 235 10.11 19.26 5.02
N GLY A 236 8.80 19.13 4.80
CA GLY A 236 7.76 19.47 5.76
C GLY A 236 7.18 18.26 6.51
N VAL A 237 8.00 17.25 6.81
CA VAL A 237 7.53 16.08 7.57
C VAL A 237 7.93 16.14 9.03
N ALA A 238 7.04 15.65 9.89
CA ALA A 238 7.28 15.47 11.31
C ALA A 238 7.43 13.99 11.66
N ASP A 239 8.19 13.71 12.71
CA ASP A 239 8.26 12.39 13.30
C ASP A 239 7.06 12.12 14.26
N MET A 240 7.00 10.90 14.80
CA MET A 240 5.92 10.50 15.72
C MET A 240 5.93 11.29 17.04
N LYS A 241 7.09 11.74 17.53
CA LYS A 241 7.23 12.50 18.77
C LYS A 241 6.79 13.95 18.56
N GLU A 242 7.24 14.56 17.48
CA GLU A 242 6.86 15.90 17.04
C GLU A 242 5.35 15.95 16.80
N THR A 243 4.80 15.03 16.01
CA THR A 243 3.35 14.96 15.73
C THR A 243 2.52 14.78 17.00
N SER A 244 2.99 13.93 17.93
CA SER A 244 2.34 13.72 19.23
C SER A 244 2.27 15.01 20.06
N THR A 245 3.33 15.81 20.01
CA THR A 245 3.41 17.12 20.68
C THR A 245 2.48 18.13 19.99
N LEU A 246 2.59 18.27 18.67
CA LEU A 246 1.79 19.21 17.87
C LEU A 246 0.28 18.96 18.01
N LEU A 247 -0.14 17.70 18.04
CA LEU A 247 -1.56 17.34 18.17
C LEU A 247 -2.03 17.20 19.61
N SER A 248 -1.14 17.31 20.61
CA SER A 248 -1.46 17.05 22.03
C SER A 248 -2.12 15.68 22.26
N LEU A 249 -1.69 14.67 21.52
CA LEU A 249 -2.22 13.30 21.56
C LEU A 249 -1.11 12.29 21.87
N CYS A 250 -1.43 11.21 22.58
CA CYS A 250 -0.45 10.13 22.77
C CYS A 250 -0.16 9.38 21.45
N ARG A 251 1.06 8.84 21.31
CA ARG A 251 1.54 8.15 20.08
C ARG A 251 0.57 7.09 19.54
N ASN A 252 -0.06 6.31 20.42
CA ASN A 252 -1.03 5.28 20.00
C ASN A 252 -2.28 5.87 19.33
N ARG A 253 -2.66 7.11 19.67
CA ARG A 253 -3.79 7.81 19.06
C ARG A 253 -3.38 8.46 17.74
N VAL A 254 -2.16 8.99 17.64
CA VAL A 254 -1.59 9.43 16.35
C VAL A 254 -1.57 8.29 15.33
N ARG A 255 -1.14 7.08 15.74
CA ARG A 255 -1.20 5.88 14.89
C ARG A 255 -2.61 5.55 14.39
N GLN A 256 -3.65 5.78 15.19
CA GLN A 256 -5.03 5.57 14.72
C GLN A 256 -5.43 6.58 13.65
N LEU A 257 -5.00 7.85 13.79
CA LEU A 257 -5.27 8.88 12.79
C LEU A 257 -4.55 8.58 11.47
N LEU A 258 -3.32 8.04 11.53
CA LEU A 258 -2.57 7.57 10.36
C LEU A 258 -3.25 6.35 9.70
N ALA A 259 -3.62 5.34 10.49
CA ALA A 259 -4.31 4.16 9.98
C ALA A 259 -5.70 4.47 9.39
N GLY A 260 -6.37 5.50 9.90
CA GLY A 260 -7.66 5.98 9.39
C GLY A 260 -7.55 7.01 8.27
N GLY A 261 -6.35 7.32 7.77
CA GLY A 261 -6.13 8.28 6.68
C GLY A 261 -6.45 9.73 7.04
N THR A 262 -6.64 10.05 8.32
CA THR A 262 -6.84 11.44 8.77
C THR A 262 -5.53 12.23 8.74
N LEU A 263 -4.41 11.55 9.03
CA LEU A 263 -3.07 12.07 8.83
C LEU A 263 -2.44 11.39 7.63
N GLN A 264 -1.74 12.16 6.81
CA GLN A 264 -1.01 11.68 5.64
C GLN A 264 0.45 11.44 6.00
N PHE A 265 1.07 10.45 5.36
CA PHE A 265 2.48 10.12 5.60
C PHE A 265 3.10 9.48 4.35
N PHE A 266 4.43 9.52 4.30
CA PHE A 266 5.21 9.02 3.17
C PHE A 266 5.95 7.74 3.51
N GLY A 267 6.11 6.86 2.51
CA GLY A 267 6.92 5.65 2.59
C GLY A 267 6.41 4.60 3.58
N GLY A 268 5.09 4.53 3.81
CA GLY A 268 4.52 3.38 4.51
C GLY A 268 4.82 3.36 6.01
N GLU A 269 4.38 2.31 6.70
CA GLU A 269 4.67 2.14 8.12
C GLU A 269 6.18 1.88 8.31
N PRO A 270 6.88 2.68 9.13
CA PRO A 270 8.31 2.50 9.35
C PRO A 270 8.61 1.20 10.10
N ARG A 271 9.76 0.59 9.78
CA ARG A 271 10.30 -0.55 10.51
C ARG A 271 10.81 -0.13 11.90
N PRO A 272 11.04 -1.08 12.82
CA PRO A 272 11.67 -0.77 14.10
C PRO A 272 13.00 -0.01 13.92
N GLY A 273 13.11 1.16 14.54
CA GLY A 273 14.30 2.04 14.43
C GLY A 273 14.21 3.11 13.34
N GLU A 274 13.25 3.02 12.41
CA GLU A 274 13.01 4.05 11.40
C GLU A 274 12.06 5.13 11.90
N ARG A 275 12.20 6.34 11.36
CA ARG A 275 11.32 7.47 11.68
C ARG A 275 10.04 7.45 10.83
N TRP A 276 8.96 7.93 11.43
CA TRP A 276 7.75 8.30 10.70
C TRP A 276 8.01 9.56 9.85
N LEU A 277 7.35 9.64 8.70
CA LEU A 277 7.43 10.78 7.77
C LEU A 277 6.02 11.34 7.59
N ILE A 278 5.50 12.02 8.62
CA ILE A 278 4.09 12.47 8.67
C ILE A 278 4.02 13.87 8.06
N ASP A 279 3.12 14.08 7.11
CA ASP A 279 2.98 15.36 6.40
C ASP A 279 2.44 16.46 7.35
N CYS A 280 3.24 17.50 7.60
CA CYS A 280 2.83 18.62 8.45
C CYS A 280 1.60 19.35 7.93
N ARG A 281 1.30 19.30 6.62
CA ARG A 281 0.06 19.89 6.09
C ARG A 281 -1.17 19.21 6.69
N SER A 282 -1.17 17.87 6.72
CA SER A 282 -2.25 17.09 7.33
C SER A 282 -2.33 17.27 8.85
N ILE A 283 -1.20 17.56 9.51
CA ILE A 283 -1.18 17.90 10.94
C ILE A 283 -1.85 19.27 11.15
N ASN A 284 -1.49 20.26 10.35
CA ASN A 284 -2.02 21.63 10.45
C ASN A 284 -3.52 21.70 10.15
N GLU A 285 -4.05 20.81 9.30
CA GLU A 285 -5.50 20.68 9.09
C GLU A 285 -6.28 20.23 10.35
N LEU A 286 -5.58 19.65 11.34
CA LEU A 286 -6.14 19.25 12.63
C LEU A 286 -5.85 20.27 13.75
N ILE A 287 -5.30 21.43 13.39
CA ILE A 287 -5.13 22.58 14.27
C ILE A 287 -6.14 23.61 13.80
N ASP A 288 -7.06 24.00 14.69
CA ASP A 288 -8.13 24.94 14.34
C ASP A 288 -7.98 26.23 15.15
N GLU A 289 -7.84 27.34 14.44
CA GLU A 289 -7.74 28.70 14.98
C GLU A 289 -9.11 29.36 15.19
N LYS A 290 -10.18 28.78 14.65
CA LYS A 290 -11.52 29.36 14.60
C LYS A 290 -12.48 28.70 15.59
N LEU A 291 -12.00 27.79 16.43
CA LEU A 291 -12.84 27.17 17.44
C LEU A 291 -13.37 28.22 18.43
N PRO A 292 -14.67 28.21 18.74
CA PRO A 292 -15.21 29.11 19.75
C PRO A 292 -14.58 28.78 21.10
N THR A 293 -14.06 29.79 21.79
CA THR A 293 -13.48 29.61 23.13
C THR A 293 -14.59 29.42 24.17
N SER A 294 -14.32 28.63 25.21
CA SER A 294 -15.22 28.45 26.33
C SER A 294 -14.45 28.40 27.65
N SER A 295 -14.98 29.09 28.66
CA SER A 295 -14.49 29.06 30.05
C SER A 295 -15.24 28.05 30.92
N ASP A 296 -16.14 27.25 30.34
CA ASP A 296 -16.91 26.24 31.04
C ASP A 296 -16.00 25.10 31.53
N GLN A 297 -15.85 25.00 32.86
CA GLN A 297 -15.03 23.99 33.52
C GLN A 297 -15.60 22.57 33.43
N SER A 298 -16.86 22.42 32.99
CA SER A 298 -17.48 21.10 32.80
C SER A 298 -17.07 20.41 31.50
N LEU A 299 -16.41 21.13 30.59
CA LEU A 299 -15.93 20.60 29.33
C LEU A 299 -14.75 19.64 29.53
N VAL A 300 -14.65 18.64 28.66
CA VAL A 300 -13.60 17.63 28.68
C VAL A 300 -12.83 17.61 27.38
N SER A 301 -11.51 17.45 27.47
CA SER A 301 -10.65 17.43 26.28
C SER A 301 -10.74 16.13 25.49
N ILE A 302 -10.51 16.21 24.18
CA ILE A 302 -10.40 15.03 23.32
C ILE A 302 -9.29 14.10 23.81
N ASN A 303 -8.15 14.61 24.29
CA ASN A 303 -7.10 13.76 24.84
C ASN A 303 -7.59 12.97 26.07
N TYR A 304 -8.39 13.59 26.95
CA TYR A 304 -9.03 12.89 28.07
C TYR A 304 -10.01 11.82 27.58
N LEU A 305 -10.91 12.16 26.66
CA LEU A 305 -11.88 11.21 26.09
C LEU A 305 -11.19 10.06 25.33
N ALA A 306 -10.15 10.37 24.58
CA ALA A 306 -9.28 9.41 23.92
C ALA A 306 -8.51 8.55 24.92
N LYS A 307 -8.29 9.00 26.16
CA LYS A 307 -7.66 8.18 27.18
C LYS A 307 -8.66 7.26 27.90
N HIS A 308 -9.88 7.73 28.14
CA HIS A 308 -10.80 7.07 29.07
C HIS A 308 -12.04 6.43 28.39
N SER A 309 -12.49 6.95 27.26
CA SER A 309 -13.84 6.68 26.74
C SER A 309 -13.87 6.15 25.29
N LEU A 310 -12.82 6.34 24.48
CA LEU A 310 -12.79 5.88 23.08
C LEU A 310 -12.15 4.49 22.90
N PRO A 311 -12.68 3.64 22.00
CA PRO A 311 -12.10 2.34 21.67
C PRO A 311 -10.74 2.46 20.97
N LYS A 312 -9.97 1.37 20.95
CA LYS A 312 -8.62 1.34 20.35
C LYS A 312 -8.64 1.19 18.82
N GLY A 313 -9.69 0.64 18.23
CA GLY A 313 -9.80 0.44 16.77
C GLY A 313 -10.56 1.57 16.05
N GLY A 314 -10.02 2.80 16.03
CA GLY A 314 -10.56 3.88 15.19
C GLY A 314 -11.56 4.85 15.82
N GLY A 315 -11.88 4.71 17.12
CA GLY A 315 -12.84 5.60 17.79
C GLY A 315 -12.47 7.09 17.77
N LEU A 316 -11.17 7.42 17.70
CA LEU A 316 -10.71 8.82 17.58
C LEU A 316 -10.93 9.38 16.18
N VAL A 317 -10.70 8.58 15.13
CA VAL A 317 -10.90 9.00 13.73
C VAL A 317 -12.35 9.43 13.52
N GLU A 318 -13.29 8.60 13.98
CA GLU A 318 -14.71 8.88 13.84
C GLU A 318 -15.15 10.09 14.68
N LEU A 319 -14.55 10.31 15.86
CA LEU A 319 -14.83 11.51 16.65
C LEU A 319 -14.38 12.79 15.91
N VAL A 320 -13.16 12.77 15.35
CA VAL A 320 -12.63 13.90 14.59
C VAL A 320 -13.49 14.17 13.35
N GLN A 321 -13.93 13.12 12.65
CA GLN A 321 -14.83 13.25 11.50
C GLN A 321 -16.19 13.82 11.88
N ALA A 322 -16.80 13.36 12.97
CA ALA A 322 -18.08 13.88 13.46
C ALA A 322 -18.02 15.37 13.81
N ILE A 323 -16.91 15.82 14.40
CA ILE A 323 -16.67 17.25 14.68
C ILE A 323 -16.54 18.04 13.37
N ARG A 324 -15.73 17.56 12.41
CA ARG A 324 -15.57 18.21 11.10
C ARG A 324 -16.87 18.25 10.29
N ALA A 325 -17.74 17.26 10.46
CA ALA A 325 -19.06 17.21 9.84
C ALA A 325 -20.10 18.10 10.52
N GLY A 326 -19.77 18.71 11.67
CA GLY A 326 -20.68 19.54 12.46
C GLY A 326 -21.69 18.76 13.31
N GLU A 327 -21.57 17.44 13.41
CA GLU A 327 -22.42 16.59 14.26
C GLU A 327 -22.12 16.80 15.74
N LEU A 328 -20.88 17.14 16.07
CA LEU A 328 -20.42 17.45 17.42
C LEU A 328 -19.75 18.81 17.45
N ARG A 329 -20.18 19.66 18.37
CA ARG A 329 -19.59 20.99 18.55
C ARG A 329 -18.37 20.93 19.47
N ALA A 330 -17.22 21.31 18.93
CA ALA A 330 -15.98 21.49 19.68
C ALA A 330 -15.76 22.95 20.10
N TYR A 331 -14.99 23.12 21.17
CA TYR A 331 -14.59 24.41 21.71
C TYR A 331 -13.08 24.47 21.94
N GLY A 332 -12.51 25.67 21.87
CA GLY A 332 -11.16 25.96 22.32
C GLY A 332 -11.13 26.27 23.82
N PRO A 333 -9.97 26.11 24.49
CA PRO A 333 -9.76 26.65 25.83
C PRO A 333 -9.93 28.18 25.82
N ALA A 334 -10.09 28.79 27.00
CA ALA A 334 -10.31 30.24 27.15
C ALA A 334 -9.14 31.12 26.64
N GLU A 335 -7.99 30.51 26.34
CA GLU A 335 -6.83 31.19 25.77
C GLU A 335 -6.96 31.31 24.25
N ASN A 336 -6.67 32.50 23.72
CA ASN A 336 -6.70 32.75 22.28
C ASN A 336 -5.51 32.08 21.59
N GLY A 337 -5.76 31.31 20.53
CA GLY A 337 -4.72 30.76 19.67
C GLY A 337 -5.16 29.52 18.89
N SER A 338 -4.24 29.03 18.07
CA SER A 338 -4.32 27.73 17.38
C SER A 338 -4.52 26.59 18.40
N VAL A 339 -5.61 25.83 18.30
CA VAL A 339 -5.90 24.73 19.23
C VAL A 339 -5.72 23.39 18.53
N ALA A 340 -4.79 22.60 19.04
CA ALA A 340 -4.54 21.24 18.59
C ALA A 340 -5.73 20.31 18.90
N VAL A 341 -5.98 19.32 18.03
CA VAL A 341 -7.08 18.35 18.17
C VAL A 341 -7.18 17.68 19.54
N GLY A 342 -6.07 17.36 20.21
CA GLY A 342 -6.09 16.76 21.54
C GLY A 342 -6.60 17.70 22.63
N ALA A 343 -6.47 19.01 22.43
CA ALA A 343 -6.90 20.07 23.34
C ALA A 343 -8.33 20.57 23.07
N TRP A 344 -8.96 20.16 21.96
CA TRP A 344 -10.36 20.48 21.70
C TRP A 344 -11.24 19.99 22.85
N LEU A 345 -12.21 20.82 23.22
CA LEU A 345 -13.10 20.61 24.35
C LEU A 345 -14.50 20.23 23.86
N LEU A 346 -15.11 19.25 24.52
CA LEU A 346 -16.47 18.79 24.25
C LEU A 346 -17.30 18.79 25.53
N LYS A 347 -18.61 19.00 25.39
CA LYS A 347 -19.57 18.77 26.47
C LYS A 347 -19.70 17.26 26.71
N PRO A 348 -19.56 16.77 27.96
CA PRO A 348 -19.70 15.35 28.26
C PRO A 348 -21.05 14.76 27.84
N GLN A 349 -22.12 15.55 27.93
CA GLN A 349 -23.48 15.12 27.58
C GLN A 349 -23.62 14.90 26.07
N ASP A 350 -23.17 15.85 25.25
CA ASP A 350 -23.21 15.77 23.79
C ASP A 350 -22.38 14.57 23.29
N PHE A 351 -21.20 14.38 23.88
CA PHE A 351 -20.36 13.23 23.57
C PHE A 351 -21.02 11.89 23.93
N ALA A 352 -21.66 11.79 25.09
CA ALA A 352 -22.36 10.59 25.52
C ALA A 352 -23.57 10.28 24.62
N ALA A 353 -24.34 11.30 24.24
CA ALA A 353 -25.45 11.18 23.30
C ALA A 353 -24.98 10.68 21.92
N TRP A 354 -23.90 11.26 21.39
CA TRP A 354 -23.29 10.81 20.13
C TRP A 354 -22.79 9.36 20.21
N GLN A 355 -22.13 8.97 21.30
CA GLN A 355 -21.69 7.58 21.49
C GLN A 355 -22.87 6.60 21.53
N GLN A 356 -23.97 6.98 22.17
CA GLN A 356 -25.15 6.16 22.28
C GLN A 356 -25.84 5.99 20.91
N ALA A 357 -26.07 7.08 20.17
CA ALA A 357 -26.64 7.04 18.83
C ALA A 357 -25.81 6.16 17.88
N ARG A 358 -24.48 6.21 18.00
CA ARG A 358 -23.56 5.34 17.27
C ARG A 358 -23.70 3.85 17.65
N ALA A 359 -23.87 3.55 18.92
CA ALA A 359 -24.04 2.18 19.41
C ALA A 359 -25.40 1.59 18.98
N GLU A 360 -26.42 2.42 18.81
CA GLU A 360 -27.75 2.01 18.33
C GLU A 360 -27.77 1.76 16.81
N ASN A 361 -26.98 2.52 16.03
CA ASN A 361 -26.85 2.34 14.58
C ASN A 361 -25.97 1.15 14.16
N LYS A 362 -25.09 0.65 15.04
CA LYS A 362 -24.42 -0.64 14.86
C LYS A 362 -25.37 -1.72 15.41
N SER A 363 -25.88 -2.61 14.53
CA SER A 363 -26.80 -3.71 14.87
C SER A 363 -26.67 -4.17 16.33
N PRO A 364 -27.77 -4.24 17.12
CA PRO A 364 -27.71 -4.45 18.56
C PRO A 364 -27.26 -5.88 18.84
N VAL A 365 -25.95 -6.11 18.85
CA VAL A 365 -25.37 -7.28 19.50
C VAL A 365 -25.53 -6.98 20.98
N PHE A 366 -26.67 -7.41 21.54
CA PHE A 366 -26.96 -7.32 22.97
C PHE A 366 -25.72 -7.79 23.72
N PRO A 367 -25.00 -6.91 24.44
CA PRO A 367 -23.61 -7.17 24.78
C PRO A 367 -23.45 -8.27 25.84
N GLY A 368 -24.53 -8.91 26.28
CA GLY A 368 -24.54 -9.92 27.34
C GLY A 368 -24.53 -9.28 28.73
N LEU A 369 -24.40 -10.10 29.75
CA LEU A 369 -24.27 -9.72 31.16
C LEU A 369 -22.79 -9.78 31.56
N SER A 370 -22.33 -8.92 32.46
CA SER A 370 -20.98 -9.06 33.01
C SER A 370 -20.83 -10.39 33.77
N VAL A 371 -19.60 -10.92 33.85
CA VAL A 371 -19.33 -12.15 34.63
C VAL A 371 -19.80 -12.02 36.08
N VAL A 372 -19.69 -10.83 36.68
CA VAL A 372 -20.18 -10.52 38.04
C VAL A 372 -21.70 -10.68 38.13
N LYS A 373 -22.45 -10.10 37.18
CA LYS A 373 -23.92 -10.23 37.16
C LYS A 373 -24.34 -11.67 36.86
N ALA A 374 -23.60 -12.40 36.02
CA ALA A 374 -23.80 -13.82 35.78
C ALA A 374 -23.53 -14.66 37.05
N ALA A 375 -22.53 -14.31 37.86
CA ALA A 375 -22.25 -14.98 39.14
C ALA A 375 -23.43 -14.89 40.11
N ALA A 376 -24.02 -13.69 40.24
CA ALA A 376 -25.20 -13.46 41.06
C ALA A 376 -26.40 -14.29 40.59
N LEU A 377 -26.64 -14.35 39.27
CA LEU A 377 -27.71 -15.17 38.70
C LEU A 377 -27.47 -16.68 38.88
N LEU A 378 -26.23 -17.14 38.83
CA LEU A 378 -25.86 -18.53 39.10
C LEU A 378 -25.82 -18.88 40.60
N GLY A 379 -25.95 -17.90 41.50
CA GLY A 379 -25.84 -18.13 42.94
C GLY A 379 -24.43 -18.54 43.39
N VAL A 380 -23.39 -18.12 42.67
CA VAL A 380 -21.99 -18.45 42.96
C VAL A 380 -21.15 -17.20 43.25
N LYS A 381 -20.04 -17.37 43.96
CA LYS A 381 -19.06 -16.29 44.16
C LYS A 381 -18.44 -15.90 42.81
N GLU A 382 -18.10 -14.62 42.63
CA GLU A 382 -17.52 -14.10 41.38
C GLU A 382 -16.31 -14.91 40.88
N GLN A 383 -15.42 -15.30 41.81
CA GLN A 383 -14.25 -16.13 41.50
C GLN A 383 -14.62 -17.48 40.87
N CYS A 384 -15.75 -18.08 41.26
CA CYS A 384 -16.26 -19.30 40.63
C CYS A 384 -16.76 -19.03 39.22
N ALA A 385 -17.51 -17.94 39.00
CA ALA A 385 -18.01 -17.57 37.68
C ALA A 385 -16.86 -17.29 36.69
N TYR A 386 -15.82 -16.57 37.10
CA TYR A 386 -14.62 -16.37 36.29
C TYR A 386 -13.90 -17.69 36.00
N ALA A 387 -13.84 -18.61 36.97
CA ALA A 387 -13.29 -19.94 36.74
C ALA A 387 -14.13 -20.73 35.73
N PHE A 388 -15.45 -20.69 35.80
CA PHE A 388 -16.34 -21.38 34.85
C PHE A 388 -16.18 -20.84 33.42
N VAL A 389 -15.98 -19.53 33.27
CA VAL A 389 -15.66 -18.94 31.96
C VAL A 389 -14.31 -19.43 31.44
N ARG A 390 -13.27 -19.39 32.28
CA ARG A 390 -11.93 -19.86 31.93
C ARG A 390 -11.89 -21.35 31.58
N LEU A 391 -12.69 -22.16 32.26
CA LEU A 391 -12.83 -23.61 32.02
C LEU A 391 -13.79 -23.95 30.88
N GLY A 392 -14.38 -22.95 30.21
CA GLY A 392 -15.33 -23.15 29.12
C GLY A 392 -16.70 -23.72 29.54
N LEU A 393 -16.96 -23.85 30.84
CA LEU A 393 -18.25 -24.31 31.36
C LEU A 393 -19.35 -23.25 31.19
N LEU A 394 -18.99 -21.98 31.37
CA LEU A 394 -19.89 -20.83 31.15
C LEU A 394 -19.46 -20.07 29.90
N TRP A 395 -20.26 -20.14 28.84
CA TRP A 395 -19.91 -19.49 27.58
C TRP A 395 -19.92 -17.96 27.72
N SER A 396 -18.85 -17.32 27.24
CA SER A 396 -18.73 -15.87 27.19
C SER A 396 -18.18 -15.41 25.84
N THR A 397 -18.47 -14.16 25.50
CA THR A 397 -17.92 -13.44 24.36
C THR A 397 -17.11 -12.25 24.85
N ALA A 398 -15.92 -12.07 24.28
CA ALA A 398 -15.11 -10.87 24.50
C ALA A 398 -15.74 -9.68 23.77
N VAL A 399 -16.13 -8.65 24.51
CA VAL A 399 -16.66 -7.40 23.96
C VAL A 399 -15.71 -6.27 24.30
N GLU A 400 -15.33 -5.47 23.30
CA GLU A 400 -14.52 -4.27 23.53
C GLU A 400 -15.38 -3.16 24.13
N ARG A 401 -15.06 -2.74 25.36
CA ARG A 401 -15.67 -1.57 25.98
C ARG A 401 -14.58 -0.56 26.34
N GLY A 402 -14.41 0.45 25.49
CA GLY A 402 -13.31 1.41 25.58
C GLY A 402 -11.95 0.73 25.41
N ARG A 403 -11.08 0.78 26.43
CA ARG A 403 -9.73 0.16 26.40
C ARG A 403 -9.68 -1.28 26.90
N ARG A 404 -10.77 -1.80 27.48
CA ARG A 404 -10.80 -3.12 28.13
C ARG A 404 -11.67 -4.07 27.33
N THR A 405 -11.14 -5.25 27.09
CA THR A 405 -11.94 -6.41 26.68
C THR A 405 -12.68 -6.90 27.92
N GLN A 406 -14.00 -6.81 27.91
CA GLN A 406 -14.85 -7.39 28.95
C GLN A 406 -15.40 -8.72 28.46
N LEU A 407 -15.34 -9.74 29.31
CA LEU A 407 -16.02 -11.01 29.06
C LEU A 407 -17.50 -10.83 29.40
N MET A 408 -18.35 -11.13 28.44
CA MET A 408 -19.78 -10.98 28.59
C MET A 408 -20.48 -12.31 28.38
N VAL A 409 -21.40 -12.64 29.27
CA VAL A 409 -22.14 -13.90 29.31
C VAL A 409 -23.55 -13.64 28.83
N LYS A 410 -23.97 -14.31 27.74
CA LYS A 410 -25.36 -14.19 27.26
C LYS A 410 -26.31 -14.87 28.26
N PRO A 411 -27.56 -14.39 28.44
CA PRO A 411 -28.55 -15.07 29.29
C PRO A 411 -28.72 -16.56 28.94
N GLN A 412 -28.74 -16.89 27.65
CA GLN A 412 -28.80 -18.28 27.15
C GLN A 412 -27.65 -19.17 27.64
N ALA A 413 -26.46 -18.61 27.92
CA ALA A 413 -25.33 -19.35 28.46
C ALA A 413 -25.54 -19.75 29.93
N ILE A 414 -26.26 -18.92 30.70
CA ILE A 414 -26.65 -19.22 32.09
C ILE A 414 -27.67 -20.36 32.08
N ASP A 415 -28.67 -20.31 31.21
CA ASP A 415 -29.67 -21.38 31.07
C ASP A 415 -29.06 -22.68 30.57
N ARG A 416 -28.08 -22.59 29.67
CA ARG A 416 -27.32 -23.75 29.21
C ARG A 416 -26.49 -24.35 30.35
N PHE A 417 -25.83 -23.51 31.15
CA PHE A 417 -25.07 -23.97 32.32
C PHE A 417 -25.98 -24.72 33.31
N ARG A 418 -27.13 -24.14 33.67
CA ARG A 418 -28.10 -24.75 34.59
C ARG A 418 -28.68 -26.07 34.08
N ARG A 419 -28.84 -26.22 32.76
CA ARG A 419 -29.28 -27.48 32.13
C ARG A 419 -28.18 -28.53 32.05
N GLY A 420 -26.93 -28.11 31.83
CA GLY A 420 -25.81 -29.03 31.61
C GLY A 420 -25.08 -29.45 32.88
N TYR A 421 -25.19 -28.67 33.97
CA TYR A 421 -24.39 -28.87 35.18
C TYR A 421 -25.23 -28.79 36.45
N ILE A 422 -24.69 -29.36 37.52
CA ILE A 422 -25.22 -29.28 38.89
C ILE A 422 -24.08 -28.95 39.85
N LEU A 423 -24.31 -28.00 40.74
CA LEU A 423 -23.29 -27.50 41.66
C LEU A 423 -23.27 -28.30 42.98
N GLY A 424 -22.10 -28.42 43.61
CA GLY A 424 -21.95 -29.14 44.89
C GLY A 424 -22.92 -28.73 46.01
N PRO A 425 -23.19 -27.43 46.23
CA PRO A 425 -24.21 -26.98 47.16
C PRO A 425 -25.64 -27.41 46.80
N GLU A 426 -25.96 -27.52 45.50
CA GLU A 426 -27.27 -28.03 45.07
C GLU A 426 -27.39 -29.52 45.42
N ILE A 427 -26.35 -30.32 45.13
CA ILE A 427 -26.30 -31.75 45.48
C ILE A 427 -26.36 -31.95 46.99
N ALA A 428 -25.65 -31.13 47.77
CA ALA A 428 -25.66 -31.18 49.22
C ALA A 428 -27.07 -31.00 49.80
N VAL A 429 -27.83 -30.05 49.24
CA VAL A 429 -29.25 -29.85 49.56
C VAL A 429 -30.07 -31.07 49.17
N TYR A 430 -29.88 -31.64 47.97
CA TYR A 430 -30.61 -32.83 47.54
C TYR A 430 -30.39 -34.05 48.44
N LEU A 431 -29.17 -34.24 48.95
CA LEU A 431 -28.82 -35.38 49.78
C LEU A 431 -29.01 -35.13 51.28
N GLY A 432 -29.46 -33.93 51.69
CA GLY A 432 -29.53 -33.54 53.11
C GLY A 432 -28.18 -33.57 53.83
N LYS A 433 -27.06 -33.41 53.11
CA LYS A 433 -25.68 -33.59 53.61
C LYS A 433 -24.88 -32.30 53.51
N SER A 434 -23.75 -32.23 54.22
CA SER A 434 -22.79 -31.16 53.97
C SER A 434 -22.15 -31.30 52.58
N THR A 435 -21.63 -30.22 52.00
CA THR A 435 -20.95 -30.27 50.68
C THR A 435 -19.76 -31.22 50.64
N ARG A 436 -19.09 -31.45 51.79
CA ARG A 436 -17.94 -32.36 51.89
C ARG A 436 -18.39 -33.82 51.90
N GLU A 437 -19.47 -34.12 52.63
CA GLU A 437 -20.08 -35.46 52.67
C GLU A 437 -20.72 -35.82 51.33
N ALA A 438 -21.45 -34.89 50.72
CA ALA A 438 -22.03 -35.06 49.38
C ALA A 438 -20.94 -35.35 48.34
N PHE A 439 -19.80 -34.66 48.39
CA PHE A 439 -18.65 -34.97 47.54
C PHE A 439 -18.11 -36.38 47.79
N LYS A 440 -17.85 -36.76 49.04
CA LYS A 440 -17.32 -38.09 49.39
C LYS A 440 -18.26 -39.20 48.91
N HIS A 441 -19.55 -39.03 49.13
CA HIS A 441 -20.59 -39.97 48.73
C HIS A 441 -20.65 -40.13 47.21
N LEU A 442 -20.67 -39.03 46.44
CA LEU A 442 -20.60 -39.11 44.97
C LEU A 442 -19.29 -39.71 44.47
N TRP A 443 -18.18 -39.45 45.16
CA TRP A 443 -16.88 -40.00 44.82
C TRP A 443 -16.85 -41.53 44.98
N GLU A 444 -17.41 -42.05 46.07
CA GLU A 444 -17.57 -43.49 46.33
C GLU A 444 -18.51 -44.14 45.30
N ALA A 445 -19.61 -43.45 44.96
CA ALA A 445 -20.54 -43.85 43.90
C ALA A 445 -20.00 -43.68 42.46
N ARG A 446 -18.71 -43.34 42.32
CA ARG A 446 -17.98 -43.15 41.05
C ARG A 446 -18.50 -42.01 40.15
N PHE A 447 -19.23 -41.04 40.68
CA PHE A 447 -19.56 -39.79 40.00
C PHE A 447 -18.44 -38.77 40.19
N ARG A 448 -17.69 -38.51 39.12
CA ARG A 448 -16.56 -37.57 39.13
C ARG A 448 -17.02 -36.16 38.74
N PRO A 449 -16.61 -35.10 39.46
CA PRO A 449 -16.88 -33.74 39.06
C PRO A 449 -16.04 -33.35 37.83
N VAL A 450 -16.57 -32.43 37.02
CA VAL A 450 -15.85 -31.83 35.88
C VAL A 450 -14.97 -30.65 36.27
N ALA A 451 -15.25 -30.04 37.42
CA ALA A 451 -14.42 -28.97 37.98
C ALA A 451 -14.55 -28.96 39.50
N GLY A 452 -13.51 -28.48 40.20
CA GLY A 452 -13.56 -28.30 41.64
C GLY A 452 -12.19 -28.13 42.29
N PRO A 453 -12.12 -27.93 43.63
CA PRO A 453 -10.90 -27.55 44.32
C PRO A 453 -9.74 -28.53 44.14
N SER A 454 -10.05 -29.83 44.03
CA SER A 454 -9.08 -30.91 43.94
C SER A 454 -8.99 -31.55 42.54
N ILE A 455 -9.54 -30.90 41.50
CA ILE A 455 -9.54 -31.46 40.14
C ILE A 455 -8.37 -30.87 39.33
N PRO A 456 -7.37 -31.67 38.94
CA PRO A 456 -6.26 -31.22 38.12
C PRO A 456 -6.75 -30.64 36.79
N ASN A 457 -6.17 -29.52 36.35
CA ASN A 457 -6.54 -28.80 35.12
C ASN A 457 -7.99 -28.28 35.04
N ALA A 458 -8.78 -28.43 36.11
CA ALA A 458 -10.13 -27.88 36.24
C ALA A 458 -10.40 -27.31 37.64
N ALA A 459 -9.39 -26.63 38.20
CA ALA A 459 -9.44 -26.10 39.55
C ALA A 459 -10.38 -24.88 39.68
N CYS A 460 -11.36 -24.98 40.58
CA CYS A 460 -12.22 -23.87 41.01
C CYS A 460 -12.67 -24.07 42.47
N ARG A 461 -13.21 -23.02 43.13
CA ARG A 461 -13.58 -23.09 44.56
C ARG A 461 -14.82 -23.93 44.87
N GLN A 462 -15.49 -24.46 43.85
CA GLN A 462 -16.76 -25.17 43.98
C GLN A 462 -16.77 -26.38 43.05
N TYR A 463 -17.19 -27.54 43.55
CA TYR A 463 -17.34 -28.71 42.71
C TYR A 463 -18.55 -28.59 41.77
N VAL A 464 -18.37 -29.02 40.53
CA VAL A 464 -19.38 -28.99 39.46
C VAL A 464 -19.44 -30.37 38.82
N TRP A 465 -20.63 -30.91 38.62
CA TRP A 465 -20.87 -32.18 37.92
C TRP A 465 -21.70 -31.96 36.66
N VAL A 466 -21.53 -32.83 35.66
CA VAL A 466 -22.43 -32.88 34.50
C VAL A 466 -23.78 -33.40 34.99
N ARG A 467 -24.84 -32.67 34.63
CA ARG A 467 -26.22 -33.09 34.83
C ARG A 467 -26.56 -34.20 33.83
N SER A 468 -26.20 -35.43 34.16
CA SER A 468 -26.51 -36.62 33.37
C SER A 468 -27.72 -37.35 33.93
N LYS A 469 -28.48 -38.05 33.07
CA LYS A 469 -29.62 -38.88 33.51
C LYS A 469 -29.22 -39.85 34.63
N LYS A 470 -28.08 -40.53 34.47
CA LYS A 470 -27.53 -41.45 35.48
C LYS A 470 -27.28 -40.79 36.84
N LEU A 471 -26.75 -39.57 36.87
CA LEU A 471 -26.52 -38.84 38.12
C LEU A 471 -27.85 -38.41 38.75
N ILE A 472 -28.80 -37.93 37.94
CA ILE A 472 -30.11 -37.52 38.45
C ILE A 472 -30.90 -38.71 38.99
N ASP A 473 -30.93 -39.84 38.29
CA ASP A 473 -31.60 -41.07 38.74
C ASP A 473 -30.98 -41.57 40.06
N TYR A 474 -29.65 -41.49 40.20
CA TYR A 474 -28.95 -41.83 41.44
C TYR A 474 -29.30 -40.89 42.60
N LEU A 475 -29.30 -39.57 42.36
CA LEU A 475 -29.69 -38.60 43.39
C LEU A 475 -31.16 -38.79 43.79
N ALA A 476 -32.04 -39.15 42.85
CA ALA A 476 -33.44 -39.46 43.12
C ALA A 476 -33.60 -40.72 43.99
N SER A 477 -32.85 -41.79 43.70
CA SER A 477 -32.91 -43.02 44.47
C SER A 477 -32.38 -42.87 45.89
N GLU A 478 -31.34 -42.05 46.08
CA GLU A 478 -30.80 -41.72 47.41
C GLU A 478 -31.72 -40.78 48.19
N ALA A 479 -32.35 -39.81 47.52
CA ALA A 479 -33.33 -38.93 48.15
C ALA A 479 -34.61 -39.68 48.56
N ALA A 480 -35.07 -40.67 47.78
CA ALA A 480 -36.26 -41.47 48.11
C ALA A 480 -36.07 -42.41 49.33
N GLN A 481 -34.83 -42.63 49.79
CA GLN A 481 -34.54 -43.34 51.04
C GLN A 481 -34.62 -42.43 52.27
N ILE A 482 -34.77 -41.11 52.06
CA ILE A 482 -34.99 -40.09 53.08
C ILE A 482 -36.46 -39.69 52.91
N ASP A 483 -37.34 -40.04 53.84
CA ASP A 483 -38.80 -39.76 53.75
C ASP A 483 -39.11 -38.25 53.59
N ASP A 484 -39.02 -37.72 52.38
CA ASP A 484 -39.46 -36.36 52.02
C ASP A 484 -40.05 -36.32 50.58
N PRO A 485 -41.39 -36.32 50.43
CA PRO A 485 -42.07 -36.34 49.14
C PRO A 485 -41.94 -35.04 48.34
N GLU A 486 -41.45 -33.92 48.91
CA GLU A 486 -41.20 -32.70 48.12
C GLU A 486 -39.96 -32.82 47.22
N ALA A 487 -39.01 -33.71 47.51
CA ALA A 487 -37.72 -33.82 46.81
C ALA A 487 -37.82 -34.28 45.35
N ILE A 488 -38.87 -35.03 44.98
CA ILE A 488 -38.99 -35.69 43.66
C ILE A 488 -39.39 -34.69 42.55
N THR A 489 -40.12 -33.62 42.88
CA THR A 489 -40.58 -32.61 41.91
C THR A 489 -39.48 -31.62 41.50
N PHE A 490 -38.44 -31.43 42.34
CA PHE A 490 -37.35 -30.48 42.10
C PHE A 490 -36.26 -30.98 41.14
N LEU A 491 -36.13 -32.29 40.92
CA LEU A 491 -35.07 -32.87 40.08
C LEU A 491 -35.25 -32.61 38.57
N SER A 492 -36.48 -32.28 38.14
CA SER A 492 -36.84 -32.04 36.73
C SER A 492 -36.71 -30.57 36.29
N THR A 493 -36.53 -29.63 37.23
CA THR A 493 -36.52 -28.19 36.95
C THR A 493 -35.34 -27.50 37.64
N PRO A 494 -34.53 -26.69 36.93
CA PRO A 494 -33.46 -25.93 37.57
C PRO A 494 -34.03 -24.95 38.60
N ILE A 495 -33.41 -24.88 39.79
CA ILE A 495 -33.82 -23.95 40.86
C ILE A 495 -33.75 -22.52 40.32
N ALA A 496 -34.92 -21.88 40.18
CA ALA A 496 -35.06 -20.64 39.41
C ALA A 496 -34.87 -19.35 40.22
N GLN A 497 -34.63 -19.40 41.54
CA GLN A 497 -34.60 -18.19 42.37
C GLN A 497 -33.27 -17.94 43.08
N PRO A 498 -32.84 -16.66 43.19
CA PRO A 498 -31.68 -16.28 43.97
C PRO A 498 -31.99 -16.55 45.44
N ARG A 499 -31.37 -17.58 46.02
CA ARG A 499 -31.44 -17.75 47.47
C ARG A 499 -30.66 -16.62 48.12
N ASP A 500 -31.37 -15.84 48.92
CA ASP A 500 -30.86 -14.79 49.79
C ASP A 500 -29.54 -15.21 50.45
N CYS A 501 -28.57 -14.30 50.43
CA CYS A 501 -27.32 -14.40 51.19
C CYS A 501 -27.60 -14.38 52.69
N ARG A 502 -28.20 -15.44 53.23
CA ARG A 502 -28.24 -15.73 54.66
C ARG A 502 -27.95 -17.22 54.82
N PHE A 503 -26.68 -17.56 54.71
CA PHE A 503 -26.13 -18.64 55.52
C PHE A 503 -26.29 -18.21 56.99
N ARG A 504 -27.47 -18.46 57.57
CA ARG A 504 -27.58 -18.54 59.02
C ARG A 504 -26.67 -19.69 59.43
N HIS A 505 -25.65 -19.37 60.21
CA HIS A 505 -25.01 -20.33 61.09
C HIS A 505 -26.13 -21.03 61.87
N VAL A 506 -26.43 -22.27 61.51
CA VAL A 506 -27.06 -23.18 62.44
C VAL A 506 -25.97 -23.52 63.44
N GLY A 507 -26.18 -23.07 64.68
CA GLY A 507 -25.24 -23.21 65.77
C GLY A 507 -25.04 -24.67 66.19
N SER A 508 -23.83 -24.88 66.68
CA SER A 508 -23.49 -25.64 67.89
C SER A 508 -23.77 -27.15 67.91
N ARG A 509 -22.71 -27.96 67.80
CA ARG A 509 -21.93 -28.48 68.95
C ARG A 509 -20.66 -29.17 68.45
#